data_AF-A0A9J6DBG9-F1
#
_entry.id   AF-A0A9J6DBG9-F1
#
_cell.length_a   1.000
_cell.length_b   1.000
_cell.length_c   1.000
_cell.angle_alpha   90.00
_cell.angle_beta   90.00
_cell.angle_gamma   90.00
#
_symmetry.space_group_name_H-M   'P 1'
#
loop_
_entity.id
_entity.type
_entity.pdbx_description
1 polymer ?
#
loop_
_entity_poly.entity_id
_entity_poly.type
_entity_poly.pdbx_seq_one_letter_code
_entity_poly.pdbx_strand_id
1 'polypeptide(L)'
;MRRCRWFYPACADDAATDDSKLAPRRRWSKPPRRTPLPIKWAGVADKFGGRWMFSGCFVVQPCFRVALLWQPENLQCFVLDMVEEGRHITASSEFIHRINAKNCKLVACFVVVGFVVYHGVIHLTESRMCLRYIAYWGGKNHIVFAGDSRIRQLYGAFVQQVQPSPSPAPQQGHRDLLYEEKDLHLTVEFLWHPLVDASLRSAGAHWLRQRPALVVLGSGTWAIKQSNGSQDMLAEYAANVSRLVPLLDRLANGSRVLWMLQDPVQADRLSPSRRAISNELIDAYNQAAVHAL
;
A
#
# COMPACT_ATOMS: atom_id res chain seq x y z
N MET A 1 -5.74 -32.00 -16.76
CA MET A 1 -6.89 -32.22 -17.66
C MET A 1 -7.85 -31.04 -17.53
N ARG A 2 -8.14 -30.36 -18.65
CA ARG A 2 -9.09 -29.23 -18.72
C ARG A 2 -10.52 -29.77 -18.75
N ARG A 3 -11.47 -29.06 -18.13
CA ARG A 3 -12.82 -28.82 -18.68
C ARG A 3 -13.57 -27.76 -17.87
N CYS A 4 -13.60 -26.55 -18.41
CA CYS A 4 -14.75 -25.66 -18.29
C CYS A 4 -15.84 -26.16 -19.26
N ARG A 5 -17.10 -26.13 -18.85
CA ARG A 5 -18.23 -26.05 -19.79
C ARG A 5 -19.35 -25.22 -19.17
N TRP A 6 -19.60 -24.08 -19.78
CA TRP A 6 -20.87 -23.37 -19.75
C TRP A 6 -21.81 -24.05 -20.74
N PHE A 7 -23.07 -24.26 -20.35
CA PHE A 7 -24.19 -24.50 -21.26
C PHE A 7 -25.48 -23.97 -20.61
N TYR A 8 -26.06 -22.94 -21.22
CA TYR A 8 -27.48 -22.60 -21.11
C TYR A 8 -28.25 -23.39 -22.18
N PRO A 9 -29.56 -23.62 -21.99
CA PRO A 9 -30.48 -23.45 -23.10
C PRO A 9 -31.76 -22.66 -22.76
N ALA A 10 -32.05 -21.73 -23.69
CA ALA A 10 -33.30 -21.31 -24.36
C ALA A 10 -34.72 -21.41 -23.72
N CYS A 11 -35.53 -20.42 -24.14
CA CYS A 11 -36.93 -20.08 -23.85
C CYS A 11 -38.02 -20.94 -24.53
N ALA A 12 -39.24 -20.89 -23.97
CA ALA A 12 -40.58 -20.74 -24.61
C ALA A 12 -41.64 -20.57 -23.46
N ASP A 13 -42.34 -19.43 -23.34
CA ASP A 13 -43.74 -19.10 -23.78
C ASP A 13 -44.82 -19.93 -23.01
N ASP A 14 -45.93 -19.45 -22.41
CA ASP A 14 -46.85 -18.33 -22.68
C ASP A 14 -47.77 -18.01 -21.45
N ALA A 15 -48.51 -16.89 -21.53
CA ALA A 15 -49.84 -16.58 -20.95
C ALA A 15 -49.99 -15.42 -19.92
N ALA A 16 -50.13 -14.20 -20.48
CA ALA A 16 -51.26 -13.26 -20.38
C ALA A 16 -51.87 -12.78 -19.03
N THR A 17 -51.87 -11.44 -18.86
CA THR A 17 -52.94 -10.47 -18.41
C THR A 17 -52.28 -9.32 -17.62
N ASP A 18 -52.63 -8.04 -17.67
CA ASP A 18 -53.44 -7.15 -18.53
C ASP A 18 -53.01 -5.71 -18.15
N ASP A 19 -53.34 -4.75 -19.01
CA ASP A 19 -52.81 -3.41 -19.22
C ASP A 19 -53.01 -2.33 -18.13
N SER A 20 -52.13 -1.33 -18.23
CA SER A 20 -52.46 0.12 -18.40
C SER A 20 -51.83 1.10 -17.39
N LYS A 21 -50.80 1.83 -17.85
CA LYS A 21 -50.73 3.32 -17.86
C LYS A 21 -49.40 3.83 -18.47
N LEU A 22 -49.56 4.69 -19.48
CA LEU A 22 -48.60 5.52 -20.27
C LEU A 22 -47.65 6.37 -19.39
N ALA A 23 -46.50 6.97 -19.76
CA ALA A 23 -45.51 7.10 -20.87
C ALA A 23 -44.42 8.11 -20.36
N PRO A 24 -43.40 8.61 -21.11
CA PRO A 24 -42.48 8.03 -22.08
C PRO A 24 -40.97 8.14 -21.69
N ARG A 25 -40.17 7.49 -22.54
CA ARG A 25 -38.69 7.32 -22.58
C ARG A 25 -37.83 8.59 -22.41
N ARG A 26 -36.69 8.45 -21.72
CA ARG A 26 -35.41 9.08 -22.12
C ARG A 26 -34.31 8.03 -22.28
N ARG A 27 -33.86 7.92 -23.53
CA ARG A 27 -32.81 7.04 -24.04
C ARG A 27 -31.46 7.67 -23.73
N TRP A 28 -30.68 7.07 -22.83
CA TRP A 28 -29.27 7.41 -22.64
C TRP A 28 -28.42 6.50 -23.54
N SER A 29 -27.81 7.11 -24.55
CA SER A 29 -26.80 6.49 -25.41
C SER A 29 -25.54 6.19 -24.59
N LYS A 30 -25.08 4.94 -24.63
CA LYS A 30 -23.78 4.53 -24.08
C LYS A 30 -22.65 5.08 -24.98
N PRO A 31 -21.56 5.64 -24.44
CA PRO A 31 -20.37 5.93 -25.24
C PRO A 31 -19.63 4.62 -25.61
N PRO A 32 -18.94 4.57 -26.76
CA PRO A 32 -18.34 3.33 -27.28
C PRO A 32 -17.10 2.91 -26.49
N ARG A 33 -17.00 1.60 -26.23
CA ARG A 33 -15.81 0.94 -25.68
C ARG A 33 -14.69 0.98 -26.72
N ARG A 34 -13.54 1.58 -26.39
CA ARG A 34 -12.31 1.42 -27.15
C ARG A 34 -11.70 0.05 -26.82
N THR A 35 -11.63 -0.82 -27.82
CA THR A 35 -10.85 -2.07 -27.79
C THR A 35 -9.37 -1.75 -28.01
N PRO A 36 -8.42 -2.30 -27.25
CA PRO A 36 -7.00 -2.24 -27.60
C PRO A 36 -6.71 -3.21 -28.74
N LEU A 37 -6.00 -2.73 -29.77
CA LEU A 37 -5.46 -3.55 -30.85
C LEU A 37 -4.28 -4.41 -30.34
N PRO A 38 -4.08 -5.63 -30.86
CA PRO A 38 -2.96 -6.49 -30.47
C PRO A 38 -1.67 -6.08 -31.18
N ILE A 39 -0.63 -5.75 -30.43
CA ILE A 39 0.73 -5.57 -30.96
C ILE A 39 1.34 -6.96 -31.20
N LYS A 40 1.62 -7.28 -32.47
CA LYS A 40 2.39 -8.46 -32.88
C LYS A 40 3.88 -8.17 -32.72
N TRP A 41 4.60 -9.03 -32.00
CA TRP A 41 6.06 -9.08 -32.01
C TRP A 41 6.51 -10.15 -33.01
N ALA A 42 7.19 -9.74 -34.08
CA ALA A 42 7.90 -10.64 -34.98
C ALA A 42 9.35 -10.73 -34.50
N GLY A 43 9.79 -11.94 -34.14
CA GLY A 43 11.17 -12.24 -33.79
C GLY A 43 12.02 -12.46 -35.04
N VAL A 44 13.24 -11.93 -35.01
CA VAL A 44 14.37 -12.41 -35.80
C VAL A 44 15.52 -12.57 -34.84
N ALA A 45 15.82 -13.83 -34.51
CA ALA A 45 17.10 -14.25 -33.96
C ALA A 45 17.76 -15.08 -35.05
N ASP A 46 18.96 -14.71 -35.50
CA ASP A 46 20.10 -15.63 -35.39
C ASP A 46 21.43 -15.04 -35.89
N LYS A 47 22.49 -15.60 -35.31
CA LYS A 47 23.93 -15.49 -35.62
C LYS A 47 24.66 -14.26 -35.06
N PHE A 48 25.19 -14.38 -33.84
CA PHE A 48 26.63 -14.54 -33.59
C PHE A 48 26.81 -15.05 -32.14
N GLY A 49 27.56 -16.14 -31.98
CA GLY A 49 27.72 -16.85 -30.71
C GLY A 49 28.69 -16.15 -29.74
N GLY A 50 28.31 -16.06 -28.47
CA GLY A 50 29.16 -15.58 -27.38
C GLY A 50 28.32 -15.21 -26.16
N ARG A 51 28.49 -15.97 -25.07
CA ARG A 51 27.67 -15.95 -23.86
C ARG A 51 27.77 -14.62 -23.11
N TRP A 52 26.72 -13.80 -23.16
CA TRP A 52 26.45 -12.67 -22.25
C TRP A 52 24.95 -12.54 -21.99
N MET A 53 24.54 -12.55 -20.72
CA MET A 53 23.18 -12.16 -20.30
C MET A 53 23.11 -10.64 -20.17
N PHE A 54 22.28 -10.03 -21.00
CA PHE A 54 21.70 -8.69 -20.90
C PHE A 54 20.24 -8.86 -21.36
N SER A 55 19.21 -8.11 -20.98
CA SER A 55 19.03 -6.90 -20.18
C SER A 55 17.51 -6.79 -19.97
N GLY A 56 17.06 -6.36 -18.79
CA GLY A 56 15.83 -5.58 -18.71
C GLY A 56 16.20 -4.14 -19.02
N CYS A 57 15.91 -3.67 -20.24
CA CYS A 57 16.01 -2.26 -20.60
C CYS A 57 14.79 -1.52 -20.05
N PHE A 58 15.00 -0.61 -19.10
CA PHE A 58 14.25 0.64 -19.09
C PHE A 58 15.15 1.71 -19.73
N VAL A 59 14.70 2.20 -20.88
CA VAL A 59 15.25 3.38 -21.53
C VAL A 59 14.61 4.59 -20.87
N VAL A 60 15.37 5.24 -20.00
CA VAL A 60 15.34 6.70 -19.85
C VAL A 60 16.81 7.10 -19.77
N GLN A 61 17.35 7.64 -20.85
CA GLN A 61 18.70 8.21 -20.89
C GLN A 61 18.60 9.72 -21.07
N PRO A 62 19.65 10.50 -20.73
CA PRO A 62 20.93 10.09 -20.11
C PRO A 62 21.21 10.91 -18.83
N CYS A 63 22.07 10.58 -17.87
CA CYS A 63 23.35 9.89 -17.79
C CYS A 63 23.53 9.38 -16.33
N PHE A 64 24.61 8.65 -16.07
CA PHE A 64 25.11 8.14 -14.77
C PHE A 64 24.77 6.68 -14.44
N ARG A 65 25.75 5.82 -14.68
CA ARG A 65 26.00 4.59 -13.89
C ARG A 65 27.26 4.83 -13.07
N VAL A 66 27.17 4.68 -11.76
CA VAL A 66 28.33 4.69 -10.85
C VAL A 66 28.46 3.27 -10.29
N ALA A 67 29.63 2.67 -10.43
CA ALA A 67 29.99 1.43 -9.75
C ALA A 67 31.22 1.71 -8.87
N LEU A 68 31.12 1.42 -7.58
CA LEU A 68 32.21 1.54 -6.62
C LEU A 68 32.70 0.14 -6.27
N LEU A 69 33.96 -0.16 -6.59
CA LEU A 69 34.67 -1.36 -6.14
C LEU A 69 35.62 -0.95 -5.01
N TRP A 70 35.44 -1.56 -3.84
CA TRP A 70 36.22 -1.31 -2.64
C TRP A 70 37.39 -2.30 -2.55
N GLN A 71 38.62 -1.79 -2.47
CA GLN A 71 39.81 -2.56 -2.10
C GLN A 71 40.51 -1.89 -0.90
N PRO A 72 41.13 -2.66 0.02
CA PRO A 72 41.34 -2.18 1.39
C PRO A 72 42.58 -1.31 1.59
N GLU A 73 43.55 -1.28 0.68
CA GLU A 73 44.89 -0.76 1.03
C GLU A 73 45.49 0.32 0.12
N ASN A 74 44.81 0.81 -0.93
CA ASN A 74 45.21 2.03 -1.63
C ASN A 74 44.05 2.64 -2.42
N LEU A 75 43.65 3.88 -2.07
CA LEU A 75 42.72 4.68 -2.87
C LEU A 75 43.47 5.28 -4.07
N GLN A 76 43.54 4.54 -5.17
CA GLN A 76 43.79 5.13 -6.49
C GLN A 76 42.45 5.33 -7.20
N CYS A 77 42.12 6.59 -7.51
CA CYS A 77 40.99 6.92 -8.36
C CYS A 77 41.30 6.50 -9.81
N PHE A 78 40.72 5.39 -10.28
CA PHE A 78 40.67 5.09 -11.70
C PHE A 78 39.44 5.78 -12.30
N VAL A 79 39.66 6.88 -13.03
CA VAL A 79 38.69 7.41 -13.99
C VAL A 79 38.88 6.59 -15.27
N LEU A 80 37.82 5.91 -15.72
CA LEU A 80 37.82 5.27 -17.04
C LEU A 80 37.99 6.37 -18.10
N ASP A 81 39.12 6.37 -18.79
CA ASP A 81 39.34 7.16 -19.99
C ASP A 81 38.22 6.85 -20.99
N MET A 82 37.36 7.83 -21.23
CA MET A 82 36.55 7.87 -22.43
C MET A 82 37.42 8.41 -23.54
N VAL A 83 37.79 7.55 -24.49
CA VAL A 83 38.36 7.96 -25.78
C VAL A 83 37.39 8.95 -26.43
N GLU A 84 37.91 10.16 -26.63
CA GLU A 84 37.21 11.36 -27.05
C GLU A 84 37.08 11.38 -28.59
N GLU A 85 35.86 11.54 -29.11
CA GLU A 85 35.66 12.02 -30.48
C GLU A 85 35.15 13.46 -30.42
N GLY A 86 36.14 14.37 -30.34
CA GLY A 86 36.10 15.77 -30.76
C GLY A 86 34.84 16.58 -30.47
N ARG A 87 34.71 17.10 -29.24
CA ARG A 87 34.03 18.39 -29.02
C ARG A 87 34.43 19.03 -27.69
N HIS A 88 35.30 20.04 -27.77
CA HIS A 88 35.63 21.06 -26.75
C HIS A 88 34.82 20.99 -25.42
N ILE A 89 35.32 20.21 -24.44
CA ILE A 89 34.84 20.26 -23.04
C ILE A 89 35.93 20.89 -22.16
N THR A 90 36.19 22.19 -22.33
CA THR A 90 37.19 22.91 -21.53
C THR A 90 36.71 23.33 -20.14
N ALA A 91 35.39 23.31 -19.88
CA ALA A 91 34.84 23.68 -18.57
C ALA A 91 34.97 22.57 -17.51
N SER A 92 34.99 21.30 -17.93
CA SER A 92 35.09 20.15 -17.00
C SER A 92 36.52 19.94 -16.50
N SER A 93 37.52 20.10 -17.36
CA SER A 93 38.92 19.88 -17.02
C SER A 93 39.49 20.92 -16.05
N GLU A 94 39.05 22.18 -16.13
CA GLU A 94 39.47 23.23 -15.19
C GLU A 94 38.89 23.02 -13.78
N PHE A 95 37.67 22.46 -13.69
CA PHE A 95 37.02 22.14 -12.41
C PHE A 95 37.71 20.97 -11.71
N ILE A 96 38.11 19.95 -12.47
CA ILE A 96 38.80 18.76 -11.97
C ILE A 96 40.19 19.12 -11.42
N HIS A 97 40.92 20.03 -12.08
CA HIS A 97 42.29 20.39 -11.66
C HIS A 97 42.35 21.25 -10.39
N ARG A 98 41.23 21.87 -9.98
CA ARG A 98 41.12 22.68 -8.75
C ARG A 98 40.73 21.87 -7.50
N ILE A 99 40.29 20.62 -7.66
CA ILE A 99 40.02 19.72 -6.53
C ILE A 99 41.36 19.14 -6.04
N ASN A 100 42.05 19.90 -5.19
CA ASN A 100 43.25 19.44 -4.50
C ASN A 100 42.89 18.27 -3.56
N ALA A 101 43.76 17.25 -3.43
CA ALA A 101 43.61 16.12 -2.51
C ALA A 101 43.28 16.54 -1.06
N LYS A 102 43.70 17.75 -0.66
CA LYS A 102 43.36 18.37 0.63
C LYS A 102 41.87 18.72 0.78
N ASN A 103 41.20 19.11 -0.30
CA ASN A 103 39.78 19.52 -0.32
C ASN A 103 38.84 18.41 -0.84
N CYS A 104 39.37 17.34 -1.43
CA CYS A 104 38.59 16.20 -1.93
C CYS A 104 37.68 15.59 -0.84
N LYS A 105 38.17 15.48 0.40
CA LYS A 105 37.37 15.01 1.55
C LYS A 105 36.17 15.93 1.85
N LEU A 106 36.35 17.24 1.70
CA LEU A 106 35.30 18.23 1.92
C LEU A 106 34.22 18.13 0.83
N VAL A 107 34.64 18.01 -0.44
CA VAL A 107 33.74 17.83 -1.58
C VAL A 107 32.95 16.52 -1.45
N ALA A 108 33.63 15.42 -1.09
CA ALA A 108 32.95 14.15 -0.82
C ALA A 108 31.93 14.26 0.30
N CYS A 109 32.26 14.98 1.39
CA CYS A 109 31.32 15.25 2.48
C CYS A 109 30.08 16.01 2.00
N PHE A 110 30.24 17.07 1.20
CA PHE A 110 29.12 17.83 0.65
C PHE A 110 28.25 17.01 -0.30
N VAL A 111 28.85 16.17 -1.14
CA VAL A 111 28.10 15.28 -2.04
C VAL A 111 27.28 14.27 -1.24
N VAL A 112 27.86 13.65 -0.21
CA VAL A 112 27.15 12.69 0.65
C VAL A 112 26.05 13.38 1.45
N VAL A 113 26.34 14.53 2.08
CA VAL A 113 25.33 15.32 2.82
C VAL A 113 24.21 15.77 1.89
N GLY A 114 24.53 16.26 0.70
CA GLY A 114 23.55 16.65 -0.30
C GLY A 114 22.65 15.50 -0.73
N PHE A 115 23.23 14.29 -0.92
CA PHE A 115 22.47 13.10 -1.26
C PHE A 115 21.54 12.66 -0.12
N VAL A 116 22.02 12.66 1.13
CA VAL A 116 21.20 12.33 2.31
C VAL A 116 20.05 13.32 2.48
N VAL A 117 20.32 14.63 2.33
CA VAL A 117 19.28 15.67 2.40
C VAL A 117 18.28 15.54 1.25
N TYR A 118 18.75 15.33 0.02
CA TYR A 118 17.90 15.13 -1.16
C TYR A 118 16.95 13.94 -0.98
N HIS A 119 17.48 12.78 -0.57
CA HIS A 119 16.65 11.61 -0.28
C HIS A 119 15.72 11.83 0.91
N GLY A 120 16.17 12.53 1.96
CA GLY A 120 15.31 12.88 3.10
C GLY A 120 14.11 13.76 2.71
N VAL A 121 14.33 14.77 1.86
CA VAL A 121 13.26 15.65 1.36
C VAL A 121 12.32 14.91 0.41
N ILE A 122 12.85 14.02 -0.44
CA ILE A 122 12.04 13.21 -1.35
C ILE A 122 11.15 12.25 -0.57
N HIS A 123 11.69 11.47 0.36
CA HIS A 123 10.90 10.48 1.10
C HIS A 123 9.78 11.09 1.96
N LEU A 124 9.96 12.31 2.48
CA LEU A 124 8.91 13.03 3.21
C LEU A 124 7.83 13.62 2.29
N THR A 125 8.16 13.90 1.04
CA THR A 125 7.20 14.44 0.06
C THR A 125 6.50 13.36 -0.76
N GLU A 126 7.07 12.16 -0.88
CA GLU A 126 6.55 11.07 -1.72
C GLU A 126 5.10 10.69 -1.42
N SER A 127 4.75 10.37 -0.16
CA SER A 127 3.39 9.90 0.17
C SER A 127 2.32 10.95 -0.09
N ARG A 128 2.59 12.21 0.32
CA ARG A 128 1.65 13.32 0.09
C ARG A 128 1.56 13.67 -1.40
N MET A 129 2.67 13.62 -2.14
CA MET A 129 2.67 13.84 -3.59
C MET A 129 1.91 12.73 -4.33
N CYS A 130 2.07 11.47 -3.94
CA CYS A 130 1.29 10.36 -4.49
C CYS A 130 -0.22 10.57 -4.28
N LEU A 131 -0.64 10.97 -3.07
CA LEU A 131 -2.04 11.28 -2.78
C LEU A 131 -2.56 12.48 -3.58
N ARG A 132 -1.72 13.51 -3.79
CA ARG A 132 -2.04 14.62 -4.71
C ARG A 132 -2.28 14.15 -6.12
N TYR A 133 -1.43 13.25 -6.63
CA TYR A 133 -1.63 12.68 -7.96
C TYR A 133 -2.98 11.95 -8.04
N ILE A 134 -3.31 11.10 -7.07
CA ILE A 134 -4.61 10.40 -7.06
C ILE A 134 -5.79 11.39 -7.05
N ALA A 135 -5.69 12.45 -6.23
CA ALA A 135 -6.71 13.50 -6.18
C ALA A 135 -6.86 14.24 -7.52
N TYR A 136 -5.74 14.56 -8.18
CA TYR A 136 -5.70 15.22 -9.48
C TYR A 136 -6.42 14.42 -10.58
N TRP A 137 -6.28 13.09 -10.57
CA TRP A 137 -6.98 12.20 -11.50
C TRP A 137 -8.46 11.95 -11.14
N GLY A 138 -9.00 12.66 -10.13
CA GLY A 138 -10.39 12.55 -9.69
C GLY A 138 -10.67 11.32 -8.82
N GLY A 139 -9.64 10.68 -8.26
CA GLY A 139 -9.78 9.60 -7.30
C GLY A 139 -10.33 10.07 -5.96
N LYS A 140 -11.05 9.19 -5.26
CA LYS A 140 -11.44 9.40 -3.86
C LYS A 140 -10.46 8.66 -2.96
N ASN A 141 -9.80 9.37 -2.06
CA ASN A 141 -8.87 8.78 -1.10
C ASN A 141 -9.61 8.54 0.22
N HIS A 142 -10.55 7.60 0.25
CA HIS A 142 -11.24 7.20 1.48
C HIS A 142 -10.59 5.93 2.05
N ILE A 143 -9.97 6.05 3.22
CA ILE A 143 -9.25 4.97 3.90
C ILE A 143 -9.86 4.77 5.28
N VAL A 144 -10.17 3.53 5.63
CA VAL A 144 -10.76 3.18 6.93
C VAL A 144 -9.83 2.27 7.69
N PHE A 145 -9.54 2.61 8.94
CA PHE A 145 -8.88 1.77 9.93
C PHE A 145 -9.92 1.37 10.97
N ALA A 146 -10.13 0.09 11.22
CA ALA A 146 -11.06 -0.35 12.25
C ALA A 146 -10.45 -1.46 13.10
N GLY A 147 -10.49 -1.28 14.42
CA GLY A 147 -9.86 -2.24 15.31
C GLY A 147 -9.62 -1.73 16.72
N ASP A 148 -8.63 -2.35 17.37
CA ASP A 148 -8.21 -2.00 18.71
C ASP A 148 -7.13 -0.89 18.75
N SER A 149 -6.51 -0.71 19.91
CA SER A 149 -5.49 0.31 20.12
C SER A 149 -4.28 0.23 19.19
N ARG A 150 -3.94 -0.94 18.63
CA ARG A 150 -2.82 -1.08 17.69
C ARG A 150 -3.18 -0.56 16.30
N ILE A 151 -4.39 -0.84 15.82
CA ILE A 151 -4.90 -0.24 14.58
C ILE A 151 -5.00 1.27 14.70
N ARG A 152 -5.36 1.78 15.88
CA ARG A 152 -5.34 3.22 16.16
C ARG A 152 -3.94 3.83 16.09
N GLN A 153 -2.91 3.10 16.54
CA GLN A 153 -1.52 3.56 16.41
C GLN A 153 -1.09 3.63 14.94
N LEU A 154 -1.47 2.62 14.15
CA LEU A 154 -1.22 2.60 12.71
C LEU A 154 -1.93 3.77 12.00
N TYR A 155 -3.19 4.04 12.33
CA TYR A 155 -3.91 5.24 11.88
C TYR A 155 -3.15 6.52 12.24
N GLY A 156 -2.69 6.64 13.50
CA GLY A 156 -1.93 7.80 13.96
C GLY A 156 -0.64 8.02 13.17
N ALA A 157 0.11 6.95 12.92
CA ALA A 157 1.33 7.00 12.11
C ALA A 157 1.04 7.39 10.65
N PHE A 158 -0.01 6.82 10.05
CA PHE A 158 -0.43 7.19 8.70
C PHE A 158 -0.80 8.67 8.61
N VAL A 159 -1.61 9.16 9.54
CA VAL A 159 -2.04 10.56 9.60
C VAL A 159 -0.84 11.49 9.77
N GLN A 160 0.11 11.16 10.65
CA GLN A 160 1.34 11.94 10.82
C GLN A 160 2.19 12.01 9.55
N GLN A 161 2.17 10.96 8.71
CA GLN A 161 2.92 10.92 7.46
C GLN A 161 2.29 11.77 6.35
N VAL A 162 0.96 11.92 6.33
CA VAL A 162 0.23 12.67 5.28
C VAL A 162 -0.05 14.12 5.66
N GLN A 163 -0.04 14.43 6.95
CA GLN A 163 -0.27 15.77 7.47
C GLN A 163 0.87 16.73 7.06
N PRO A 164 0.53 17.95 6.61
CA PRO A 164 1.53 18.93 6.21
C PRO A 164 2.25 19.56 7.42
N SER A 165 1.61 19.57 8.60
CA SER A 165 2.19 20.06 9.84
C SER A 165 2.04 19.01 10.95
N PRO A 166 3.06 18.83 11.80
CA PRO A 166 3.00 17.88 12.89
C PRO A 166 1.93 18.33 13.89
N SER A 167 0.84 17.57 13.97
CA SER A 167 -0.17 17.70 15.00
C SER A 167 0.16 16.77 16.18
N PRO A 168 -0.14 17.15 17.43
CA PRO A 168 -0.02 16.23 18.55
C PRO A 168 -0.74 14.91 18.25
N ALA A 169 -0.12 13.79 18.66
CA ALA A 169 -0.67 12.46 18.42
C ALA A 169 -2.14 12.39 18.85
N PRO A 170 -2.99 11.66 18.11
CA PRO A 170 -4.41 11.56 18.43
C PRO A 170 -4.62 11.21 19.90
N GLN A 171 -5.48 11.96 20.59
CA GLN A 171 -5.75 11.75 22.00
C GLN A 171 -6.13 10.29 22.28
N GLN A 172 -5.51 9.70 23.30
CA GLN A 172 -5.81 8.34 23.76
C GLN A 172 -7.27 8.27 24.23
N GLY A 173 -8.17 7.71 23.41
CA GLY A 173 -9.57 7.50 23.77
C GLY A 173 -10.24 6.39 22.95
N HIS A 174 -11.10 5.60 23.59
CA HIS A 174 -11.90 4.55 22.94
C HIS A 174 -13.05 5.16 22.13
N ARG A 175 -12.70 5.96 21.12
CA ARG A 175 -13.64 6.68 20.27
C ARG A 175 -13.18 6.66 18.82
N ASP A 176 -14.11 6.92 17.94
CA ASP A 176 -13.84 7.08 16.52
C ASP A 176 -13.08 8.39 16.27
N LEU A 177 -12.24 8.39 15.24
CA LEU A 177 -11.46 9.53 14.81
C LEU A 177 -11.64 9.73 13.30
N LEU A 178 -11.60 10.99 12.88
CA LEU A 178 -11.72 11.38 11.48
C LEU A 178 -10.63 12.39 11.17
N TYR A 179 -9.89 12.15 10.10
CA TYR A 179 -8.95 13.10 9.51
C TYR A 179 -9.37 13.37 8.07
N GLU A 180 -9.57 14.64 7.75
CA GLU A 180 -9.93 15.08 6.41
C GLU A 180 -8.90 16.10 5.91
N GLU A 181 -8.49 15.94 4.66
CA GLU A 181 -7.62 16.86 3.96
C GLU A 181 -8.24 17.20 2.60
N LYS A 182 -8.74 18.43 2.50
CA LYS A 182 -9.52 18.90 1.36
C LYS A 182 -8.69 18.94 0.09
N ASP A 183 -7.43 19.40 0.18
CA ASP A 183 -6.53 19.52 -0.97
C ASP A 183 -6.19 18.17 -1.61
N LEU A 184 -6.32 17.09 -0.85
CA LEU A 184 -6.02 15.72 -1.30
C LEU A 184 -7.26 14.89 -1.57
N HIS A 185 -8.46 15.46 -1.38
CA HIS A 185 -9.72 14.71 -1.32
C HIS A 185 -9.58 13.42 -0.47
N LEU A 186 -8.88 13.55 0.66
CA LEU A 186 -8.49 12.45 1.53
C LEU A 186 -9.34 12.46 2.78
N THR A 187 -9.97 11.32 3.04
CA THR A 187 -10.74 11.03 4.24
C THR A 187 -10.14 9.78 4.86
N VAL A 188 -9.60 9.91 6.06
CA VAL A 188 -9.05 8.79 6.83
C VAL A 188 -9.85 8.65 8.11
N GLU A 189 -10.46 7.50 8.31
CA GLU A 189 -11.29 7.20 9.47
C GLU A 189 -10.60 6.15 10.33
N PHE A 190 -10.69 6.33 11.65
CA PHE A 190 -10.45 5.26 12.61
C PHE A 190 -11.76 4.95 13.35
N LEU A 191 -12.23 3.71 13.27
CA LEU A 191 -13.40 3.24 14.00
C LEU A 191 -12.98 2.31 15.14
N TRP A 192 -13.45 2.61 16.36
CA TRP A 192 -13.16 1.83 17.55
C TRP A 192 -14.03 0.57 17.61
N HIS A 193 -13.58 -0.49 16.92
CA HIS A 193 -14.17 -1.82 16.97
C HIS A 193 -13.12 -2.83 17.46
N PRO A 194 -12.85 -2.87 18.78
CA PRO A 194 -11.76 -3.68 19.32
C PRO A 194 -12.06 -5.18 19.32
N LEU A 195 -13.33 -5.58 19.17
CA LEU A 195 -13.79 -6.96 19.09
C LEU A 195 -14.38 -7.23 17.70
N VAL A 196 -14.21 -8.47 17.24
CA VAL A 196 -14.84 -8.96 16.02
C VAL A 196 -16.27 -9.39 16.37
N ASP A 197 -17.21 -8.46 16.34
CA ASP A 197 -18.59 -8.70 16.79
C ASP A 197 -19.63 -8.19 15.78
N ALA A 198 -20.90 -8.12 16.20
CA ALA A 198 -21.99 -7.60 15.38
C ALA A 198 -21.81 -6.11 15.03
N SER A 199 -21.15 -5.33 15.88
CA SER A 199 -20.91 -3.91 15.64
C SER A 199 -19.96 -3.71 14.44
N LEU A 200 -18.86 -4.48 14.39
CA LEU A 200 -17.93 -4.44 13.27
C LEU A 200 -18.58 -4.89 11.96
N ARG A 201 -19.44 -5.92 12.02
CA ARG A 201 -20.21 -6.37 10.84
C ARG A 201 -21.17 -5.30 10.35
N SER A 202 -21.83 -4.58 11.26
CA SER A 202 -22.72 -3.46 10.92
C SER A 202 -21.95 -2.32 10.25
N ALA A 203 -20.78 -1.95 10.79
CA ALA A 203 -19.88 -0.97 10.18
C ALA A 203 -19.45 -1.41 8.77
N GLY A 204 -19.05 -2.67 8.60
CA GLY A 204 -18.68 -3.20 7.28
C GLY A 204 -19.83 -3.20 6.26
N ALA A 205 -21.08 -3.38 6.71
CA ALA A 205 -22.24 -3.26 5.83
C ALA A 205 -22.44 -1.83 5.30
N HIS A 206 -22.02 -0.81 6.07
CA HIS A 206 -22.03 0.58 5.63
C HIS A 206 -20.97 0.83 4.53
N TRP A 207 -19.78 0.26 4.69
CA TRP A 207 -18.69 0.39 3.72
C TRP A 207 -18.99 -0.24 2.35
N LEU A 208 -19.90 -1.23 2.27
CA LEU A 208 -20.38 -1.76 1.00
C LEU A 208 -21.02 -0.69 0.10
N ARG A 209 -21.58 0.37 0.71
CA ARG A 209 -22.19 1.51 0.00
C ARG A 209 -21.17 2.63 -0.25
N GLN A 210 -20.39 2.98 0.78
CA GLN A 210 -19.40 4.06 0.68
C GLN A 210 -18.21 3.71 -0.24
N ARG A 211 -17.84 2.42 -0.30
CA ARG A 211 -16.71 1.90 -1.08
C ARG A 211 -15.39 2.64 -0.80
N PRO A 212 -14.88 2.59 0.45
CA PRO A 212 -13.54 3.08 0.74
C PRO A 212 -12.50 2.40 -0.16
N ALA A 213 -11.44 3.11 -0.54
CA ALA A 213 -10.37 2.56 -1.36
C ALA A 213 -9.57 1.48 -0.61
N LEU A 214 -9.40 1.66 0.69
CA LEU A 214 -8.68 0.76 1.58
C LEU A 214 -9.42 0.63 2.92
N VAL A 215 -9.56 -0.61 3.39
CA VAL A 215 -10.05 -0.96 4.72
C VAL A 215 -8.98 -1.79 5.42
N VAL A 216 -8.45 -1.29 6.53
CA VAL A 216 -7.46 -1.96 7.37
C VAL A 216 -8.14 -2.39 8.66
N LEU A 217 -8.20 -3.69 8.88
CA LEU A 217 -8.84 -4.31 10.03
C LEU A 217 -7.78 -4.94 10.93
N GLY A 218 -8.05 -4.98 12.23
CA GLY A 218 -7.26 -5.80 13.15
C GLY A 218 -7.83 -5.80 14.56
N SER A 219 -7.84 -6.98 15.17
CA SER A 219 -8.38 -7.20 16.50
C SER A 219 -7.74 -8.44 17.12
N GLY A 220 -7.52 -8.40 18.43
CA GLY A 220 -7.15 -9.58 19.22
C GLY A 220 -6.64 -9.20 20.61
N THR A 221 -5.81 -8.16 20.70
CA THR A 221 -5.19 -7.79 21.98
C THR A 221 -6.20 -7.31 23.02
N TRP A 222 -7.28 -6.65 22.58
CA TRP A 222 -8.36 -6.26 23.47
C TRP A 222 -9.15 -7.46 24.01
N ALA A 223 -9.44 -8.46 23.17
CA ALA A 223 -10.13 -9.69 23.57
C ALA A 223 -9.32 -10.47 24.62
N ILE A 224 -8.01 -10.61 24.40
CA ILE A 224 -7.09 -11.24 25.36
C ILE A 224 -7.10 -10.48 26.69
N LYS A 225 -6.97 -9.14 26.64
CA LYS A 225 -6.99 -8.29 27.82
C LYS A 225 -8.31 -8.41 28.61
N GLN A 226 -9.44 -8.34 27.93
CA GLN A 226 -10.77 -8.32 28.55
C GLN A 226 -11.13 -9.67 29.17
N SER A 227 -10.74 -10.76 28.53
CA SER A 227 -11.00 -12.13 28.99
C SER A 227 -9.90 -12.70 29.88
N ASN A 228 -8.84 -11.93 30.15
CA ASN A 228 -7.65 -12.40 30.85
C ASN A 228 -7.03 -13.67 30.22
N GLY A 229 -7.06 -13.77 28.88
CA GLY A 229 -6.51 -14.90 28.12
C GLY A 229 -7.38 -16.15 28.08
N SER A 230 -8.70 -16.03 28.25
CA SER A 230 -9.62 -17.17 28.19
C SER A 230 -9.61 -17.88 26.83
N GLN A 231 -9.61 -19.21 26.85
CA GLN A 231 -9.74 -20.05 25.66
C GLN A 231 -11.15 -19.97 25.05
N ASP A 232 -12.18 -19.75 25.85
CA ASP A 232 -13.55 -19.57 25.34
C ASP A 232 -13.66 -18.31 24.48
N MET A 233 -12.98 -17.22 24.89
CA MET A 233 -12.92 -15.98 24.11
C MET A 233 -12.15 -16.18 22.80
N LEU A 234 -11.11 -17.02 22.79
CA LEU A 234 -10.39 -17.38 21.55
C LEU A 234 -11.30 -18.18 20.59
N ALA A 235 -12.05 -19.15 21.11
CA ALA A 235 -12.99 -19.93 20.30
C ALA A 235 -14.10 -19.04 19.73
N GLU A 236 -14.64 -18.13 20.53
CA GLU A 236 -15.62 -17.14 20.09
C GLU A 236 -15.04 -16.20 19.03
N TYR A 237 -13.83 -15.69 19.24
CA TYR A 237 -13.10 -14.87 18.27
C TYR A 237 -12.96 -15.60 16.94
N ALA A 238 -12.48 -16.86 16.94
CA ALA A 238 -12.32 -17.66 15.73
C ALA A 238 -13.64 -17.80 14.96
N ALA A 239 -14.71 -18.17 15.67
CA ALA A 239 -16.05 -18.29 15.07
C ALA A 239 -16.55 -16.95 14.48
N ASN A 240 -16.29 -15.83 15.17
CA ASN A 240 -16.70 -14.51 14.72
C ASN A 240 -15.90 -14.01 13.52
N VAL A 241 -14.60 -14.30 13.44
CA VAL A 241 -13.77 -14.00 12.26
C VAL A 241 -14.28 -14.80 11.06
N SER A 242 -14.57 -16.10 11.21
CA SER A 242 -15.16 -16.90 10.12
C SER A 242 -16.50 -16.33 9.65
N ARG A 243 -17.34 -15.81 10.56
CA ARG A 243 -18.60 -15.14 10.19
C ARG A 243 -18.39 -13.79 9.47
N LEU A 244 -17.22 -13.18 9.59
CA LEU A 244 -16.88 -11.93 8.91
C LEU A 244 -16.51 -12.14 7.44
N VAL A 245 -15.98 -13.32 7.07
CA VAL A 245 -15.50 -13.65 5.72
C VAL A 245 -16.46 -13.25 4.60
N PRO A 246 -17.77 -13.59 4.62
CA PRO A 246 -18.66 -13.25 3.52
C PRO A 246 -18.83 -11.74 3.33
N LEU A 247 -18.69 -10.96 4.41
CA LEU A 247 -18.71 -9.50 4.33
C LEU A 247 -17.42 -8.95 3.71
N LEU A 248 -16.26 -9.52 4.08
CA LEU A 248 -14.96 -9.12 3.54
C LEU A 248 -14.86 -9.43 2.05
N ASP A 249 -15.33 -10.59 1.60
CA ASP A 249 -15.38 -10.95 0.18
C ASP A 249 -16.19 -9.96 -0.65
N ARG A 250 -17.33 -9.51 -0.11
CA ARG A 250 -18.18 -8.51 -0.77
C ARG A 250 -17.53 -7.13 -0.81
N LEU A 251 -16.78 -6.77 0.23
CA LEU A 251 -15.98 -5.55 0.27
C LEU A 251 -14.83 -5.60 -0.74
N ALA A 252 -14.14 -6.74 -0.83
CA ALA A 252 -13.01 -6.97 -1.74
C ALA A 252 -13.34 -6.72 -3.22
N ASN A 253 -14.61 -6.84 -3.62
CA ASN A 253 -15.07 -6.53 -4.98
C ASN A 253 -14.91 -5.05 -5.40
N GLY A 254 -14.61 -4.14 -4.47
CA GLY A 254 -14.42 -2.72 -4.79
C GLY A 254 -13.51 -1.94 -3.84
N SER A 255 -13.09 -2.56 -2.75
CA SER A 255 -12.20 -2.00 -1.74
C SER A 255 -11.02 -2.93 -1.55
N ARG A 256 -9.82 -2.41 -1.31
CA ARG A 256 -8.73 -3.24 -0.79
C ARG A 256 -8.98 -3.50 0.68
N VAL A 257 -8.98 -4.75 1.10
CA VAL A 257 -9.20 -5.14 2.50
C VAL A 257 -7.93 -5.79 3.01
N LEU A 258 -7.40 -5.29 4.13
CA LEU A 258 -6.22 -5.82 4.79
C LEU A 258 -6.58 -6.23 6.21
N TRP A 259 -6.16 -7.44 6.60
CA TRP A 259 -6.23 -7.89 7.99
C TRP A 259 -4.84 -7.85 8.60
N MET A 260 -4.66 -7.08 9.66
CA MET A 260 -3.41 -6.93 10.37
C MET A 260 -3.31 -7.98 11.48
N LEU A 261 -2.33 -8.86 11.35
CA LEU A 261 -1.92 -9.76 12.42
C LEU A 261 -1.30 -8.96 13.57
N GLN A 262 -1.39 -9.52 14.76
CA GLN A 262 -0.88 -8.91 15.98
C GLN A 262 0.61 -9.20 16.12
N ASP A 263 1.43 -8.16 16.16
CA ASP A 263 2.87 -8.28 16.48
C ASP A 263 3.12 -8.78 17.91
N PRO A 264 4.26 -9.45 18.17
CA PRO A 264 4.65 -9.87 19.51
C PRO A 264 4.82 -8.68 20.47
N VAL A 265 4.64 -8.96 21.78
CA VAL A 265 4.83 -8.00 22.87
C VAL A 265 6.09 -8.31 23.68
N GLN A 266 6.67 -7.25 24.25
CA GLN A 266 7.66 -7.37 25.32
C GLN A 266 6.91 -7.39 26.66
N ALA A 267 6.75 -8.59 27.24
CA ALA A 267 5.94 -8.81 28.43
C ALA A 267 6.33 -7.88 29.60
N ASP A 268 7.62 -7.64 29.79
CA ASP A 268 8.15 -6.81 30.89
C ASP A 268 7.79 -5.32 30.77
N ARG A 269 7.42 -4.86 29.57
CA ARG A 269 7.03 -3.46 29.31
C ARG A 269 5.51 -3.26 29.37
N LEU A 270 4.73 -4.31 29.63
CA LEU A 270 3.29 -4.23 29.71
C LEU A 270 2.84 -3.66 31.05
N SER A 271 1.89 -2.72 31.00
CA SER A 271 1.19 -2.25 32.19
C SER A 271 0.48 -3.43 32.89
N PRO A 272 0.28 -3.40 34.22
CA PRO A 272 -0.37 -4.48 34.96
C PRO A 272 -1.71 -4.92 34.36
N SER A 273 -2.51 -3.97 33.87
CA SER A 273 -3.81 -4.21 33.21
C SER A 273 -3.73 -4.90 31.84
N ARG A 274 -2.53 -5.12 31.30
CA ARG A 274 -2.25 -5.78 30.01
C ARG A 274 -1.38 -7.02 30.17
N ARG A 275 -1.03 -7.40 31.40
CA ARG A 275 -0.11 -8.51 31.70
C ARG A 275 -0.60 -9.86 31.19
N ALA A 276 -1.91 -10.01 31.00
CA ALA A 276 -2.52 -11.19 30.41
C ALA A 276 -2.16 -11.41 28.93
N ILE A 277 -1.69 -10.38 28.23
CA ILE A 277 -1.33 -10.47 26.82
C ILE A 277 0.05 -11.14 26.72
N SER A 278 0.05 -12.43 26.40
CA SER A 278 1.27 -13.21 26.14
C SER A 278 1.49 -13.42 24.65
N ASN A 279 2.71 -13.77 24.25
CA ASN A 279 3.04 -14.02 22.84
C ASN A 279 2.37 -15.32 22.34
N GLU A 280 2.21 -16.32 23.21
CA GLU A 280 1.52 -17.57 22.88
C GLU A 280 0.04 -17.32 22.56
N LEU A 281 -0.62 -16.44 23.32
CA LEU A 281 -1.99 -16.03 23.03
C LEU A 281 -2.08 -15.19 21.77
N ILE A 282 -1.13 -14.27 21.53
CA ILE A 282 -1.05 -13.51 20.28
C ILE A 282 -0.94 -14.45 19.08
N ASP A 283 -0.06 -15.45 19.15
CA ASP A 283 0.13 -16.43 18.09
C ASP A 283 -1.13 -17.27 17.86
N ALA A 284 -1.81 -17.69 18.93
CA ALA A 284 -3.07 -18.42 18.83
C ALA A 284 -4.18 -17.59 18.14
N TYR A 285 -4.32 -16.31 18.47
CA TYR A 285 -5.27 -15.41 17.80
C TYR A 285 -4.90 -15.15 16.34
N ASN A 286 -3.61 -14.98 16.04
CA ASN A 286 -3.13 -14.84 14.67
C ASN A 286 -3.41 -16.10 13.84
N GLN A 287 -3.13 -17.28 14.39
CA GLN A 287 -3.43 -18.55 13.73
C GLN A 287 -4.93 -18.72 13.49
N ALA A 288 -5.78 -18.37 14.46
CA ALA A 288 -7.23 -18.41 14.29
C ALA A 288 -7.70 -17.47 13.15
N ALA A 289 -7.12 -16.27 13.05
CA ALA A 289 -7.42 -15.35 11.96
C ALA A 289 -6.94 -15.88 10.60
N VAL A 290 -5.70 -16.37 10.50
CA VAL A 290 -5.13 -16.94 9.26
C VAL A 290 -5.88 -18.18 8.80
N HIS A 291 -6.39 -19.00 9.72
CA HIS A 291 -7.17 -20.17 9.37
C HIS A 291 -8.58 -19.81 8.88
N ALA A 292 -9.13 -18.68 9.33
CA ALA A 292 -10.49 -18.27 9.00
C ALA A 292 -10.59 -17.40 7.73
N LEU A 293 -9.58 -16.57 7.43
CA LEU A 293 -9.54 -15.59 6.34
C LEU A 293 -8.79 -16.11 5.11
#